data_AF-A0A934FYG0-F1
#
_entry.id   AF-A0A934FYG0-F1
#
_cell.length_a   1.000
_cell.length_b   1.000
_cell.length_c   1.000
_cell.angle_alpha   90.00
_cell.angle_beta   90.00
_cell.angle_gamma   90.00
#
_symmetry.space_group_name_H-M   'P 1'
#
loop_
_entity.id
_entity.type
_entity.pdbx_description
1 polymer ?
#
loop_
_entity_poly.entity_id
_entity_poly.type
_entity_poly.pdbx_seq_one_letter_code
_entity_poly.pdbx_strand_id
1 'polypeptide(L)'
;MGIRTPELLAKIDIPRQKLYYLEQKGFIKPSKTVIGEKEFREYSEEDVKKVEYIWKYLKKGFKYKVAYQKALEEMNNPQMSLIKTDKTPVIG
;
A
#
# COMPACT_ATOMS: atom_id res chain seq x y z
N MET A 1 -13.77 4.27 11.80
CA MET A 1 -13.21 5.59 11.42
C MET A 1 -12.11 5.34 10.42
N GLY A 2 -12.00 6.17 9.38
CA GLY A 2 -10.92 6.04 8.41
C GLY A 2 -9.70 6.82 8.85
N ILE A 3 -8.54 6.41 8.35
CA ILE A 3 -7.26 7.06 8.61
C ILE A 3 -7.12 8.20 7.60
N ARG A 4 -6.72 9.40 8.05
CA ARG A 4 -6.51 10.54 7.13
C ARG A 4 -5.11 10.51 6.51
N THR A 5 -4.92 11.16 5.36
CA THR A 5 -3.61 11.26 4.68
C THR A 5 -2.43 11.61 5.60
N PRO A 6 -2.46 12.67 6.44
CA PRO A 6 -1.32 12.99 7.31
C PRO A 6 -1.00 11.88 8.32
N GLU A 7 -2.02 11.22 8.86
CA GLU A 7 -1.86 10.12 9.82
C GLU A 7 -1.29 8.88 9.13
N LEU A 8 -1.76 8.56 7.92
CA LEU A 8 -1.22 7.45 7.12
C LEU A 8 0.26 7.67 6.78
N LEU A 9 0.63 8.89 6.36
CA LEU A 9 2.01 9.24 6.04
C LEU A 9 2.92 9.09 7.27
N ALA A 10 2.47 9.58 8.44
CA ALA A 10 3.21 9.44 9.69
C ALA A 10 3.34 7.98 10.14
N LYS A 11 2.31 7.15 9.91
CA LYS A 11 2.30 5.74 10.32
C LYS A 11 3.24 4.86 9.49
N ILE A 12 3.30 5.06 8.18
CA ILE A 12 3.98 4.16 7.24
C ILE A 12 5.35 4.69 6.79
N ASP A 13 5.60 5.99 6.98
CA ASP A 13 6.80 6.67 6.48
C ASP A 13 6.98 6.47 4.96
N ILE A 14 5.87 6.57 4.22
CA ILE A 14 5.87 6.55 2.76
C ILE A 14 5.89 7.98 2.22
N PRO A 15 6.71 8.29 1.19
CA PRO A 15 6.66 9.61 0.57
C PRO A 15 5.30 9.92 -0.03
N ARG A 16 4.79 11.14 0.17
CA ARG A 16 3.46 11.57 -0.30
C ARG A 16 3.22 11.30 -1.79
N GLN A 17 4.24 11.53 -2.63
CA GLN A 17 4.16 11.28 -4.06
C GLN A 17 3.91 9.79 -4.38
N LYS A 18 4.50 8.88 -3.60
CA LYS A 18 4.29 7.44 -3.75
C LYS A 18 2.87 7.06 -3.37
N LEU A 19 2.35 7.57 -2.25
CA LEU A 19 0.97 7.36 -1.83
C LEU A 19 -0.03 7.80 -2.91
N TYR A 20 0.13 9.01 -3.45
CA TYR A 20 -0.75 9.52 -4.50
C TYR A 20 -0.64 8.73 -5.80
N TYR A 21 0.54 8.20 -6.11
CA TYR A 21 0.69 7.28 -7.23
C TYR A 21 -0.07 5.97 -7.01
N LEU A 22 -0.12 5.46 -5.77
CA LEU A 22 -0.94 4.27 -5.45
C LEU A 22 -2.44 4.53 -5.64
N GLU A 23 -2.92 5.71 -5.23
CA GLU A 23 -4.30 6.15 -5.46
C GLU A 23 -4.60 6.26 -6.97
N GLN A 24 -3.75 6.96 -7.72
CA GLN A 24 -3.94 7.18 -9.16
C GLN A 24 -3.97 5.88 -9.96
N LYS A 25 -3.17 4.87 -9.55
CA LYS A 25 -3.14 3.55 -10.18
C LYS A 25 -4.22 2.60 -9.66
N GLY A 26 -5.03 3.02 -8.68
CA GLY A 26 -6.11 2.23 -8.13
C GLY A 26 -5.64 1.06 -7.26
N PHE A 27 -4.39 1.07 -6.79
CA PHE A 27 -3.90 0.06 -5.83
C PHE A 27 -4.54 0.22 -4.45
N ILE A 28 -4.95 1.45 -4.12
CA ILE A 28 -5.73 1.80 -2.94
C ILE A 28 -6.86 2.75 -3.35
N LYS A 29 -7.96 2.76 -2.60
CA LYS A 29 -9.13 3.57 -2.93
C LYS A 29 -9.65 4.27 -1.68
N PRO A 30 -9.15 5.49 -1.36
CA PRO A 30 -9.69 6.24 -0.25
C PRO A 30 -11.15 6.62 -0.49
N SER A 31 -11.93 6.59 0.57
CA SER A 31 -13.26 7.17 0.60
C SER A 31 -13.16 8.69 0.80
N LYS A 32 -14.08 9.43 0.21
CA LYS A 32 -14.26 10.85 0.49
C LYS A 32 -15.35 11.00 1.54
N THR A 33 -15.02 11.68 2.63
CA THR A 33 -15.98 12.02 3.69
C THR A 33 -16.09 13.52 3.78
N VAL A 34 -17.33 14.02 3.78
CA VAL A 34 -17.62 15.44 3.93
C VAL A 34 -17.94 15.72 5.40
N ILE A 35 -17.23 16.67 6.00
CA ILE A 35 -17.51 17.14 7.35
C ILE A 35 -17.73 18.65 7.27
N GLY A 36 -19.00 19.07 7.39
CA GLY A 36 -19.42 20.44 7.10
C GLY A 36 -19.16 20.78 5.64
N GLU A 37 -18.32 21.78 5.39
CA GLU A 37 -17.93 22.24 4.04
C GLU A 37 -16.59 21.65 3.57
N LYS A 38 -15.95 20.79 4.37
CA LYS A 38 -14.62 20.24 4.07
C LYS A 38 -14.70 18.79 3.60
N GLU A 39 -14.02 18.49 2.50
CA GLU A 39 -13.80 17.13 2.01
C GLU A 39 -12.50 16.55 2.57
N PHE A 40 -12.58 15.37 3.18
CA PHE A 40 -11.44 14.63 3.68
C PHE A 40 -11.30 13.30 2.94
N ARG A 41 -10.05 12.89 2.69
CA ARG A 41 -9.74 11.51 2.29
C ARG A 41 -9.55 10.66 3.53
N GLU A 42 -10.28 9.56 3.55
CA GLU A 42 -10.21 8.54 4.57
C GLU A 42 -9.83 7.21 3.93
N TYR A 43 -8.76 6.59 4.43
CA TYR A 43 -8.30 5.27 4.02
C TYR A 43 -8.86 4.25 5.01
N SER A 44 -9.39 3.14 4.49
CA SER A 44 -9.80 2.03 5.34
C SER A 44 -8.58 1.37 5.99
N GLU A 45 -8.80 0.59 7.05
CA GLU A 45 -7.71 -0.21 7.63
C GLU A 45 -7.10 -1.18 6.61
N GLU A 46 -7.91 -1.68 5.68
CA GLU A 46 -7.43 -2.53 4.58
C GLU A 46 -6.53 -1.74 3.62
N ASP A 47 -6.90 -0.51 3.24
CA ASP A 47 -6.04 0.35 2.42
C ASP A 47 -4.72 0.64 3.14
N VAL A 48 -4.76 0.94 4.44
CA VAL A 48 -3.55 1.21 5.23
C VAL A 48 -2.63 0.00 5.26
N LYS A 49 -3.17 -1.21 5.49
CA LYS A 49 -2.40 -2.46 5.40
C LYS A 49 -1.84 -2.68 4.00
N LYS A 50 -2.61 -2.44 2.94
CA LYS A 50 -2.12 -2.53 1.55
C LYS A 50 -0.94 -1.58 1.35
N VAL A 51 -1.04 -0.31 1.76
CA VAL A 51 0.05 0.66 1.62
C VAL A 51 1.30 0.19 2.37
N GLU A 52 1.16 -0.33 3.59
CA GLU A 52 2.26 -0.83 4.40
C GLU A 52 3.02 -1.96 3.67
N TYR A 53 2.31 -2.96 3.19
CA TYR A 53 2.91 -4.08 2.46
C TYR A 53 3.47 -3.68 1.10
N ILE A 54 2.75 -2.86 0.34
CA ILE A 54 3.25 -2.32 -0.93
C ILE A 54 4.56 -1.57 -0.69
N TRP A 55 4.60 -0.71 0.34
CA TRP A 55 5.80 0.06 0.67
C TRP A 55 6.97 -0.83 1.09
N LYS A 56 6.71 -1.86 1.89
CA LYS A 56 7.70 -2.90 2.23
C LYS A 56 8.34 -3.51 0.98
N TYR A 57 7.58 -3.84 -0.05
CA TYR A 57 8.14 -4.42 -1.28
C TYR A 57 8.74 -3.38 -2.24
N LEU A 58 8.22 -2.16 -2.29
CA LEU A 58 8.85 -1.07 -3.04
C LEU A 58 10.25 -0.75 -2.50
N LYS A 59 10.43 -0.75 -1.17
CA LYS A 59 11.75 -0.58 -0.54
C LYS A 59 12.74 -1.71 -0.86
N LYS A 60 12.23 -2.89 -1.24
CA LYS A 60 13.05 -4.03 -1.71
C LYS A 60 13.36 -3.98 -3.22
N GLY A 61 12.98 -2.90 -3.91
CA GLY A 61 13.25 -2.71 -5.34
C GLY A 61 12.21 -3.32 -6.28
N PHE A 62 11.11 -3.89 -5.75
CA PHE A 62 10.04 -4.40 -6.62
C PHE A 62 9.30 -3.26 -7.33
N LYS A 63 8.87 -3.51 -8.57
CA LYS A 63 7.98 -2.59 -9.31
C LYS A 63 6.58 -2.59 -8.68
N TYR A 64 5.84 -1.48 -8.78
CA TYR A 64 4.52 -1.29 -8.17
C TYR A 64 3.54 -2.45 -8.38
N LYS A 65 3.40 -2.96 -9.61
CA LYS A 65 2.49 -4.09 -9.90
C LYS A 65 2.89 -5.35 -9.10
N VAL A 66 4.19 -5.66 -9.05
CA VAL A 66 4.70 -6.82 -8.30
C VAL A 66 4.57 -6.60 -6.80
N ALA A 67 4.91 -5.39 -6.32
CA ALA A 67 4.74 -5.01 -4.91
C ALA A 67 3.28 -5.13 -4.46
N TYR A 68 2.33 -4.72 -5.30
CA TYR A 68 0.90 -4.87 -5.04
C TYR A 68 0.45 -6.33 -4.98
N GLN A 69 0.88 -7.17 -5.93
CA GLN A 69 0.54 -8.60 -5.89
C GLN A 69 1.10 -9.27 -4.64
N LYS A 70 2.36 -9.02 -4.30
CA LYS A 70 2.97 -9.55 -3.08
C LYS A 70 2.27 -9.06 -1.82
N ALA A 71 1.83 -7.80 -1.80
CA ALA A 71 1.05 -7.26 -0.70
C ALA A 71 -0.28 -8.01 -0.51
N LEU A 72 -1.02 -8.27 -1.61
CA LEU A 72 -2.24 -9.06 -1.54
C LEU A 72 -1.99 -10.50 -1.11
N GLU A 73 -0.92 -11.15 -1.61
CA GLU A 73 -0.55 -12.50 -1.18
C GLU A 73 -0.27 -12.56 0.33
N GLU A 74 0.51 -11.60 0.85
CA GLU A 74 0.88 -11.54 2.27
C GLU A 74 -0.33 -11.20 3.17
N MET A 75 -1.24 -10.34 2.70
CA MET A 75 -2.49 -10.05 3.40
C MET A 75 -3.44 -11.24 3.47
N ASN A 76 -3.52 -12.05 2.41
CA ASN A 76 -4.38 -13.24 2.36
C ASN A 76 -3.75 -14.45 3.07
N ASN A 77 -2.42 -14.49 3.21
CA ASN A 77 -1.72 -15.61 3.82
C ASN A 77 -0.52 -15.15 4.67
N PRO A 78 -0.74 -14.75 5.94
CA PRO A 78 0.31 -14.22 6.80
C PRO A 78 1.46 -15.20 7.11
N GLN A 79 1.30 -16.49 6.78
CA GLN A 79 2.34 -17.52 6.97
C GLN A 79 3.37 -17.59 5.82
N MET A 80 3.15 -16.89 4.71
CA MET A 80 4.00 -16.97 3.52
C MET A 80 5.25 -16.07 3.55
N SER A 81 5.35 -15.14 4.50
CA SER A 81 6.49 -14.23 4.63
C SER A 81 7.83 -14.92 4.92
N LEU A 82 7.82 -16.21 5.25
CA LEU A 82 9.00 -16.99 5.65
C LEU A 82 9.62 -17.85 4.52
N ILE A 83 8.94 -18.06 3.38
CA ILE A 83 9.31 -19.18 2.47
C ILE A 83 9.71 -18.82 1.04
N LYS A 84 9.70 -17.55 0.63
CA LYS A 84 10.11 -17.17 -0.74
C LYS A 84 11.26 -16.17 -0.73
N THR A 85 12.45 -16.67 -0.38
CA THR A 85 13.69 -16.11 -0.93
C THR A 85 13.67 -16.24 -2.44
N ASP A 86 13.89 -15.09 -3.05
CA ASP A 86 14.04 -14.79 -4.46
C ASP A 86 14.61 -15.95 -5.31
N LYS A 87 13.78 -16.52 -6.19
CA LYS A 87 14.27 -17.07 -7.46
C LYS A 87 13.72 -16.18 -8.55
N THR A 88 14.43 -15.10 -8.85
CA THR A 88 14.32 -14.45 -10.15
C THR A 88 14.85 -15.43 -11.19
N PRO A 89 14.06 -15.94 -12.14
CA PRO A 89 14.63 -16.64 -13.27
C PRO A 89 15.33 -15.59 -14.13
N VAL A 90 16.66 -15.60 -14.12
CA VAL A 90 17.46 -15.04 -15.20
C VAL A 90 17.17 -15.88 -16.43
N ILE A 91 16.29 -15.40 -17.30
CA ILE A 91 16.25 -15.86 -18.68
C ILE A 91 17.38 -15.12 -19.41
N GLY A 92 18.47 -15.85 -19.63
CA GLY A 92 19.59 -15.49 -20.49
C GLY A 92 19.94 -16.70 -21.33
#